data_AF-A0A8G0LM37-F1
#
_entry.id   AF-A0A8G0LM37-F1
#
_cell.length_a   1.000
_cell.length_b   1.000
_cell.length_c   1.000
_cell.angle_alpha   90.00
_cell.angle_beta   90.00
_cell.angle_gamma   90.00
#
_symmetry.space_group_name_H-M   'P 1'
#
loop_
_entity.id
_entity.type
_entity.pdbx_description
1 polymer ?
#
loop_
_entity_poly.entity_id
_entity_poly.type
_entity_poly.pdbx_seq_one_letter_code
_entity_poly.pdbx_strand_id
1 'polypeptide(L)'
;MPKRFPPTLLESPEAGTFCLQKQMRDLSSLRHQLQDSVFLGIDVEGCEGIGEGITSIGLAILPPTSLQSTEFPSLPFETQEFVDRYKIESYCFYLEGRSRRRPFPPFPFGCKEIEIIVDSIKQRYIGKDIILGGWHPHPRELPAIQVFSPSLFQEMVGWVDVVDITQQVCISKQEDLAKTWPPLGDVMLSIGFSKKCLPLRHCHSAGSDAIHTIAVLVRLLTHDTNGPSLEVRRRRPLKQWQQRQK
;
A
#
# COMPACT_ATOMS: atom_id res chain seq x y z
N MET A 1 26.44 -22.38 -0.11
CA MET A 1 25.79 -22.06 1.17
C MET A 1 24.29 -22.23 1.00
N PRO A 2 23.56 -22.91 1.90
CA PRO A 2 22.13 -23.04 1.77
C PRO A 2 21.51 -21.65 1.94
N LYS A 3 20.80 -21.19 0.91
CA LYS A 3 20.04 -19.93 0.90
C LYS A 3 18.98 -20.02 1.99
N ARG A 4 19.30 -19.50 3.18
CA ARG A 4 18.34 -19.33 4.26
C ARG A 4 17.33 -18.27 3.80
N PHE A 5 16.16 -18.71 3.34
CA PHE A 5 14.95 -17.99 3.73
C PHE A 5 15.01 -17.80 5.27
N PRO A 6 14.59 -16.67 5.86
CA PRO A 6 13.99 -16.82 7.19
C PRO A 6 12.85 -17.83 6.97
N PRO A 7 12.80 -18.96 7.69
CA PRO A 7 11.97 -20.13 7.37
C PRO A 7 10.48 -19.85 7.19
N THR A 8 10.06 -18.62 7.45
CA THR A 8 8.76 -18.06 7.20
C THR A 8 8.92 -16.58 7.54
N LEU A 9 8.15 -15.71 6.90
CA LEU A 9 7.68 -14.49 7.58
C LEU A 9 6.77 -14.98 8.73
N LEU A 10 7.35 -15.72 9.68
CA LEU A 10 6.64 -16.32 10.79
C LEU A 10 6.40 -15.14 11.69
N GLU A 11 5.18 -14.65 11.58
CA GLU A 11 4.63 -13.67 12.49
C GLU A 11 4.95 -14.12 13.91
N SER A 12 5.74 -13.31 14.64
CA SER A 12 5.94 -13.58 16.06
C SER A 12 4.58 -13.48 16.77
N PRO A 13 4.37 -14.15 17.91
CA PRO A 13 3.12 -14.02 18.67
C PRO A 13 2.73 -12.55 18.96
N GLU A 14 3.73 -11.70 19.19
CA GLU A 14 3.57 -10.26 19.39
C GLU A 14 3.05 -9.57 18.12
N ALA A 15 3.60 -9.93 16.96
CA ALA A 15 3.12 -9.42 15.68
C ALA A 15 1.72 -9.92 15.35
N GLY A 16 1.39 -11.18 15.66
CA GLY A 16 0.03 -11.71 15.50
C GLY A 16 -0.98 -10.97 16.36
N THR A 17 -0.60 -10.67 17.61
CA THR A 17 -1.41 -9.88 18.52
C THR A 17 -1.59 -8.44 18.02
N PHE A 18 -0.51 -7.81 17.56
CA PHE A 18 -0.54 -6.48 16.95
C PHE A 18 -1.46 -6.46 15.73
N CYS A 19 -1.30 -7.40 14.80
CA CYS A 19 -2.11 -7.48 13.58
C CYS A 19 -3.61 -7.59 13.92
N LEU A 20 -3.97 -8.41 14.92
CA LEU A 20 -5.37 -8.57 15.34
C LEU A 20 -5.94 -7.34 16.08
N GLN A 21 -5.15 -6.69 16.93
CA GLN A 21 -5.65 -5.67 17.86
C GLN A 21 -5.49 -4.23 17.37
N LYS A 22 -4.54 -3.99 16.46
CA LYS A 22 -4.12 -2.65 16.05
C LYS A 22 -4.54 -2.29 14.63
N GLN A 23 -5.39 -3.12 14.01
CA GLN A 23 -5.97 -2.78 12.72
C GLN A 23 -6.99 -1.65 12.88
N MET A 24 -6.79 -0.58 12.13
CA MET A 24 -7.68 0.57 12.06
C MET A 24 -8.62 0.43 10.86
N ARG A 25 -9.92 0.38 11.14
CA ARG A 25 -10.96 0.23 10.11
C ARG A 25 -11.93 1.42 10.05
N ASP A 26 -12.09 2.16 11.14
CA ASP A 26 -13.05 3.27 11.21
C ASP A 26 -12.56 4.50 10.42
N LEU A 27 -13.35 4.91 9.44
CA LEU A 27 -13.01 6.00 8.52
C LEU A 27 -12.89 7.35 9.23
N SER A 28 -13.79 7.63 10.18
CA SER A 28 -13.82 8.91 10.89
C SER A 28 -12.61 9.07 11.81
N SER A 29 -12.28 8.03 12.55
CA SER A 29 -11.09 7.96 13.40
C SER A 29 -9.82 8.06 12.58
N LEU A 30 -9.73 7.35 11.45
CA LEU A 30 -8.56 7.42 10.57
C LEU A 30 -8.37 8.84 9.99
N ARG A 31 -9.43 9.50 9.52
CA ARG A 31 -9.36 10.91 9.08
C ARG A 31 -8.89 11.86 10.17
N HIS A 32 -9.30 11.62 11.41
CA HIS A 32 -8.88 12.44 12.54
C HIS A 32 -7.41 12.18 12.89
N GLN A 33 -7.01 10.91 13.04
CA GLN A 33 -5.64 10.55 13.41
C GLN A 33 -4.61 10.99 12.37
N LEU A 34 -4.92 10.91 11.08
CA LEU A 34 -4.00 11.38 10.03
C LEU A 34 -3.61 12.86 10.13
N GLN A 35 -4.31 13.68 10.92
CA GLN A 35 -3.93 15.08 11.18
C GLN A 35 -2.70 15.18 12.10
N ASP A 36 -2.46 14.17 12.93
CA ASP A 36 -1.40 14.14 13.94
C ASP A 36 -0.49 12.91 13.84
N SER A 37 -0.68 12.10 12.80
CA SER A 37 0.10 10.90 12.54
C SER A 37 0.80 10.97 11.18
N VAL A 38 1.95 10.30 11.09
CA VAL A 38 2.59 9.97 9.83
C VAL A 38 1.98 8.66 9.33
N PHE A 39 1.58 8.63 8.07
CA PHE A 39 1.09 7.41 7.44
C PHE A 39 2.13 6.86 6.47
N LEU A 40 2.51 5.60 6.67
CA LEU A 40 3.50 4.89 5.87
C LEU A 40 2.79 3.89 4.97
N GLY A 41 2.70 4.21 3.67
CA GLY A 41 2.29 3.28 2.63
C GLY A 41 3.38 2.24 2.40
N ILE A 42 3.01 0.97 2.26
CA ILE A 42 3.96 -0.11 1.99
C ILE A 42 3.49 -1.03 0.85
N ASP A 43 4.47 -1.53 0.10
CA ASP A 43 4.33 -2.65 -0.82
C ASP A 43 5.60 -3.52 -0.76
N VAL A 44 5.47 -4.84 -0.89
CA VAL A 44 6.63 -5.75 -0.92
C VAL A 44 6.56 -6.70 -2.09
N GLU A 45 7.72 -6.94 -2.69
CA GLU A 45 7.81 -7.50 -4.02
C GLU A 45 8.80 -8.67 -4.05
N GLY A 46 8.51 -9.74 -4.79
CA GLY A 46 9.43 -10.89 -4.96
C GLY A 46 8.95 -12.21 -4.35
N CYS A 47 7.82 -12.21 -3.63
CA CYS A 47 7.21 -13.41 -3.08
C CYS A 47 6.54 -14.32 -4.14
N GLU A 48 6.41 -13.84 -5.37
CA GLU A 48 5.77 -14.53 -6.48
C GLU A 48 6.73 -15.53 -7.18
N GLY A 49 7.02 -16.65 -6.51
CA GLY A 49 7.80 -17.73 -7.12
C GLY A 49 8.79 -18.46 -6.21
N ILE A 50 8.46 -18.64 -4.92
CA ILE A 50 8.93 -19.66 -3.94
C ILE A 50 10.46 -19.84 -3.74
N GLY A 51 11.35 -19.20 -4.51
CA GLY A 51 12.79 -19.45 -4.46
C GLY A 51 13.67 -18.39 -3.80
N GLU A 52 13.27 -17.10 -3.85
CA GLU A 52 14.23 -16.00 -3.60
C GLU A 52 13.78 -14.95 -2.56
N GLY A 53 12.58 -15.11 -1.99
CA GLY A 53 12.06 -14.23 -0.94
C GLY A 53 11.77 -12.80 -1.42
N ILE A 54 11.60 -11.86 -0.48
CA ILE A 54 11.42 -10.44 -0.81
C ILE A 54 12.63 -9.96 -1.60
N THR A 55 12.39 -9.23 -2.68
CA THR A 55 13.38 -8.65 -3.61
C THR A 55 13.44 -7.13 -3.50
N SER A 56 12.30 -6.50 -3.18
CA SER A 56 12.24 -5.08 -2.93
C SER A 56 11.12 -4.72 -1.96
N ILE A 57 11.30 -3.60 -1.26
CA ILE A 57 10.32 -2.99 -0.37
C ILE A 57 10.07 -1.57 -0.87
N GLY A 58 8.81 -1.19 -0.97
CA GLY A 58 8.38 0.16 -1.26
C GLY A 58 7.87 0.80 0.01
N LEU A 59 8.32 2.02 0.31
CA LEU A 59 7.74 2.85 1.35
C LEU A 59 7.30 4.16 0.74
N ALA A 60 6.11 4.62 1.10
CA ALA A 60 5.64 5.96 0.81
C ALA A 60 5.25 6.64 2.12
N ILE A 61 5.52 7.92 2.25
CA ILE A 61 5.30 8.70 3.46
C ILE A 61 4.26 9.76 3.14
N LEU A 62 3.11 9.67 3.79
CA LEU A 62 2.14 10.76 3.87
C LEU A 62 2.40 11.49 5.21
N PRO A 63 2.88 12.75 5.18
CA PRO A 63 3.03 13.55 6.39
C PRO A 63 1.66 13.81 7.06
N PRO A 64 1.64 14.24 8.33
CA PRO A 64 0.40 14.62 9.01
C PRO A 64 -0.39 15.63 8.16
N THR A 65 -1.62 15.26 7.81
CA THR A 65 -2.42 15.94 6.80
C THR A 65 -3.89 15.95 7.21
N SER A 66 -4.52 17.12 7.07
CA SER A 66 -5.97 17.24 7.18
C SER A 66 -6.66 16.86 5.87
N LEU A 67 -7.52 15.85 5.92
CA LEU A 67 -8.29 15.34 4.79
C LEU A 67 -9.73 15.87 4.75
N GLN A 68 -9.92 17.17 5.00
CA GLN A 68 -11.23 17.83 4.85
C GLN A 68 -11.54 18.01 3.34
N SER A 69 -12.62 17.39 2.87
CA SER A 69 -13.11 17.35 1.46
C SER A 69 -13.39 18.77 0.91
N THR A 70 -13.34 19.13 -0.39
CA THR A 70 -13.99 18.47 -1.55
C THR A 70 -13.39 18.72 -2.95
N GLU A 71 -12.38 19.57 -3.15
CA GLU A 71 -11.99 19.93 -4.54
C GLU A 71 -10.73 19.21 -5.01
N PHE A 72 -10.90 18.07 -5.68
CA PHE A 72 -9.93 17.58 -6.66
C PHE A 72 -10.33 18.13 -8.04
N PRO A 73 -9.57 19.07 -8.63
CA PRO A 73 -10.05 19.85 -9.77
C PRO A 73 -10.01 19.13 -11.12
N SER A 74 -9.38 17.96 -11.25
CA SER A 74 -9.16 17.30 -12.56
C SER A 74 -9.48 15.81 -12.52
N LEU A 75 -10.53 15.41 -13.24
CA LEU A 75 -10.69 14.03 -13.70
C LEU A 75 -10.16 13.92 -15.14
N PRO A 76 -9.45 12.84 -15.50
CA PRO A 76 -9.03 11.76 -14.62
C PRO A 76 -7.89 12.19 -13.67
N PHE A 77 -7.85 11.62 -12.48
CA PHE A 77 -6.79 11.91 -11.50
C PHE A 77 -5.45 11.36 -11.94
N GLU A 78 -4.38 12.12 -11.74
CA GLU A 78 -3.01 11.65 -11.92
C GLU A 78 -2.35 11.47 -10.55
N THR A 79 -1.60 10.39 -10.35
CA THR A 79 -0.92 10.08 -9.07
C THR A 79 0.01 11.21 -8.64
N GLN A 80 0.66 11.89 -9.59
CA GLN A 80 1.53 13.03 -9.31
C GLN A 80 0.79 14.19 -8.63
N GLU A 81 -0.50 14.41 -8.94
CA GLU A 81 -1.29 15.46 -8.30
C GLU A 81 -1.45 15.20 -6.79
N PHE A 82 -1.60 13.93 -6.38
CA PHE A 82 -1.63 13.54 -4.96
C PHE A 82 -0.27 13.72 -4.31
N VAL A 83 0.80 13.31 -5.00
CA VAL A 83 2.18 13.45 -4.52
C VAL A 83 2.49 14.92 -4.24
N ASP A 84 2.20 15.80 -5.20
CA ASP A 84 2.50 17.22 -5.10
C ASP A 84 1.64 17.94 -4.07
N ARG A 85 0.35 17.58 -3.99
CA ARG A 85 -0.62 18.19 -3.07
C ARG A 85 -0.34 17.81 -1.62
N TYR A 86 -0.07 16.53 -1.36
CA TYR A 86 0.10 16.00 -0.01
C TYR A 86 1.56 15.81 0.40
N LYS A 87 2.50 16.26 -0.45
CA LYS A 87 3.94 16.14 -0.22
C LYS A 87 4.35 14.70 0.10
N ILE A 88 3.80 13.76 -0.67
CA ILE A 88 4.09 12.33 -0.48
C ILE A 88 5.52 12.09 -0.92
N GLU A 89 6.32 11.51 -0.04
CA GLU A 89 7.65 11.01 -0.39
C GLU A 89 7.56 9.51 -0.63
N SER A 90 8.42 8.95 -1.49
CA SER A 90 8.50 7.51 -1.64
C SER A 90 9.91 7.04 -1.89
N TYR A 91 10.18 5.82 -1.47
CA TYR A 91 11.47 5.17 -1.48
C TYR A 91 11.26 3.72 -1.91
N CYS A 92 12.17 3.20 -2.75
CA CYS A 92 12.21 1.80 -3.12
C CYS A 92 13.56 1.22 -2.72
N PHE A 93 13.52 0.14 -1.93
CA PHE A 93 14.67 -0.56 -1.40
C PHE A 93 14.83 -1.87 -2.15
N TYR A 94 16.01 -2.15 -2.67
CA TYR A 94 16.33 -3.43 -3.30
C TYR A 94 17.20 -4.25 -2.33
N LEU A 95 16.84 -5.51 -2.13
CA LEU A 95 17.61 -6.38 -1.24
C LEU A 95 18.83 -6.92 -1.97
N GLU A 96 20.00 -6.69 -1.38
CA GLU A 96 21.28 -7.12 -1.94
C GLU A 96 21.30 -8.63 -2.20
N GLY A 97 21.88 -9.02 -3.34
CA GLY A 97 21.97 -10.43 -3.75
C GLY A 97 20.64 -11.03 -4.17
N ARG A 98 19.56 -10.23 -4.27
CA ARG A 98 18.25 -10.65 -4.76
C ARG A 98 17.83 -9.82 -5.95
N SER A 99 17.29 -10.50 -6.96
CA SER A 99 16.86 -9.84 -8.18
C SER A 99 15.64 -10.56 -8.73
N ARG A 100 14.68 -9.80 -9.24
CA ARG A 100 13.61 -10.38 -10.05
C ARG A 100 14.19 -10.90 -11.36
N ARG A 101 13.51 -11.89 -11.95
CA ARG A 101 13.82 -12.38 -13.32
C ARG A 101 13.72 -11.29 -14.39
N ARG A 102 12.95 -10.22 -14.13
CA ARG A 102 12.83 -9.06 -15.02
C ARG A 102 13.28 -7.81 -14.29
N PRO A 103 14.13 -6.97 -14.88
CA PRO A 103 14.58 -5.72 -14.27
C PRO A 103 13.40 -4.76 -14.12
N PHE A 104 13.40 -3.99 -13.04
CA PHE A 104 12.40 -2.97 -12.75
C PHE A 104 12.55 -1.77 -13.71
N PRO A 105 11.48 -1.00 -13.95
CA PRO A 105 11.68 0.33 -14.51
C PRO A 105 12.46 1.17 -13.47
N PRO A 106 13.26 2.15 -13.91
CA PRO A 106 13.93 3.05 -12.98
C PRO A 106 12.90 3.68 -12.05
N PHE A 107 13.12 3.52 -10.74
CA PHE A 107 12.25 4.13 -9.74
C PHE A 107 12.57 5.63 -9.67
N PRO A 108 11.62 6.52 -9.97
CA PRO A 108 11.91 7.93 -10.06
C PRO A 108 12.17 8.59 -8.69
N PHE A 109 11.86 7.91 -7.57
CA PHE A 109 11.92 8.47 -6.23
C PHE A 109 13.02 7.82 -5.37
N GLY A 110 14.28 7.84 -5.81
CA GLY A 110 15.45 7.53 -4.98
C GLY A 110 15.61 6.08 -4.47
N CYS A 111 16.85 5.70 -4.16
CA CYS A 111 17.22 4.43 -3.52
C CYS A 111 18.14 4.75 -2.34
N LYS A 112 17.74 4.41 -1.12
CA LYS A 112 18.55 4.54 0.11
C LYS A 112 18.43 3.26 0.92
N GLU A 113 19.15 3.13 2.04
CA GLU A 113 18.97 2.03 2.99
C GLU A 113 17.72 2.28 3.86
N ILE A 114 16.98 1.22 4.19
CA ILE A 114 15.70 1.32 4.91
C ILE A 114 15.88 1.97 6.29
N GLU A 115 16.96 1.65 7.00
CA GLU A 115 17.27 2.19 8.33
C GLU A 115 17.48 3.70 8.28
N ILE A 116 18.23 4.22 7.29
CA ILE A 116 18.47 5.66 7.13
C ILE A 116 17.15 6.43 6.90
N ILE A 117 16.24 5.86 6.10
CA ILE A 117 14.94 6.48 5.85
C ILE A 117 14.06 6.42 7.09
N VAL A 118 14.03 5.29 7.78
CA VAL A 118 13.27 5.11 9.02
C VAL A 118 13.76 6.07 10.10
N ASP A 119 15.07 6.17 10.33
CA ASP A 119 15.65 7.11 11.29
C ASP A 119 15.35 8.56 10.90
N SER A 120 15.41 8.89 9.60
CA SER A 120 15.03 10.21 9.12
C SER A 120 13.54 10.51 9.37
N ILE A 121 12.64 9.54 9.23
CA ILE A 121 11.22 9.69 9.53
C ILE A 121 11.05 9.98 11.01
N LYS A 122 11.67 9.18 11.88
CA LYS A 122 11.60 9.32 13.33
C LYS A 122 12.09 10.68 13.81
N GLN A 123 13.21 11.15 13.25
CA GLN A 123 13.74 12.47 13.59
C GLN A 123 12.84 13.60 13.08
N ARG A 124 12.35 13.50 11.83
CA ARG A 124 11.52 14.55 11.21
C ARG A 124 10.16 14.69 11.86
N TYR A 125 9.59 13.59 12.34
CA TYR A 125 8.24 13.53 12.90
C TYR A 125 8.24 13.11 14.36
N ILE A 126 9.25 13.56 15.13
CA ILE A 126 9.36 13.26 16.55
C ILE A 126 8.07 13.64 17.30
N GLY A 127 7.56 12.72 18.13
CA GLY A 127 6.33 12.90 18.88
C GLY A 127 5.04 12.76 18.07
N LYS A 128 5.12 12.34 16.79
CA LYS A 128 3.95 11.97 15.98
C LYS A 128 3.80 10.45 15.96
N ASP A 129 2.54 10.02 15.95
CA ASP A 129 2.21 8.61 15.82
C ASP A 129 2.53 8.09 14.41
N ILE A 130 2.90 6.81 14.30
CA ILE A 130 3.19 6.16 13.01
C ILE A 130 2.12 5.11 12.74
N ILE A 131 1.47 5.23 11.58
CA ILE A 131 0.47 4.28 11.09
C ILE A 131 1.01 3.66 9.80
N LEU A 132 1.02 2.33 9.70
CA LEU A 132 1.37 1.64 8.46
C LEU A 132 0.10 1.33 7.65
N GLY A 133 0.16 1.32 6.32
CA GLY A 133 -0.91 0.71 5.54
C GLY A 133 -0.48 0.25 4.18
N GLY A 134 -1.19 -0.73 3.67
CA GLY A 134 -0.89 -1.37 2.39
C GLY A 134 -2.16 -1.83 1.69
N TRP A 135 -1.99 -2.39 0.51
CA TRP A 135 -3.05 -3.09 -0.20
C TRP A 135 -3.03 -4.58 0.18
N HIS A 136 -3.85 -5.01 1.16
CA HIS A 136 -3.68 -6.31 1.86
C HIS A 136 -2.29 -6.48 2.50
N PRO A 137 -1.87 -5.59 3.43
CA PRO A 137 -0.51 -5.62 3.99
C PRO A 137 -0.23 -6.85 4.89
N HIS A 138 -1.27 -7.57 5.31
CA HIS A 138 -1.15 -8.85 6.00
C HIS A 138 -1.58 -9.98 5.06
N PRO A 139 -0.81 -11.07 4.93
CA PRO A 139 0.28 -11.51 5.83
C PRO A 139 1.71 -11.22 5.33
N ARG A 140 1.95 -10.27 4.41
CA ARG A 140 3.27 -10.16 3.76
C ARG A 140 4.06 -8.92 4.17
N GLU A 141 3.50 -7.74 3.97
CA GLU A 141 4.15 -6.44 4.15
C GLU A 141 4.42 -6.16 5.63
N LEU A 142 3.48 -6.48 6.51
CA LEU A 142 3.61 -6.31 7.96
C LEU A 142 4.75 -7.16 8.54
N PRO A 143 4.79 -8.50 8.32
CA PRO A 143 5.93 -9.30 8.72
C PRO A 143 7.25 -8.87 8.06
N ALA A 144 7.22 -8.35 6.82
CA ALA A 144 8.42 -7.84 6.19
C ALA A 144 9.01 -6.67 6.97
N ILE A 145 8.18 -5.72 7.42
CA ILE A 145 8.63 -4.60 8.25
C ILE A 145 9.16 -5.08 9.59
N GLN A 146 8.51 -6.06 10.22
CA GLN A 146 9.02 -6.65 11.46
C GLN A 146 10.44 -7.22 11.28
N VAL A 147 10.73 -7.86 10.14
CA VAL A 147 12.03 -8.49 9.87
C VAL A 147 13.09 -7.47 9.45
N PHE A 148 12.76 -6.56 8.53
CA PHE A 148 13.73 -5.64 7.92
C PHE A 148 13.86 -4.31 8.65
N SER A 149 12.89 -3.93 9.48
CA SER A 149 12.94 -2.72 10.27
C SER A 149 12.18 -2.90 11.61
N PRO A 150 12.69 -3.77 12.52
CA PRO A 150 12.02 -4.05 13.80
C PRO A 150 11.75 -2.80 14.64
N SER A 151 12.66 -1.82 14.57
CA SER A 151 12.54 -0.55 15.29
C SER A 151 11.39 0.31 14.77
N LEU A 152 11.05 0.21 13.48
CA LEU A 152 9.85 0.85 12.93
C LEU A 152 8.62 0.12 13.44
N PHE A 153 8.61 -1.21 13.36
CA PHE A 153 7.47 -2.02 13.76
C PHE A 153 7.02 -1.74 15.20
N GLN A 154 7.98 -1.58 16.11
CA GLN A 154 7.73 -1.28 17.53
C GLN A 154 7.10 0.10 17.79
N GLU A 155 7.30 1.06 16.90
CA GLU A 155 6.78 2.43 17.04
C GLU A 155 5.42 2.63 16.36
N MET A 156 4.96 1.65 15.58
CA MET A 156 3.66 1.75 14.92
C MET A 156 2.55 1.68 15.96
N VAL A 157 1.61 2.64 15.91
CA VAL A 157 0.44 2.65 16.80
C VAL A 157 -0.72 1.83 16.24
N GLY A 158 -0.72 1.62 14.93
CA GLY A 158 -1.78 0.96 14.19
C GLY A 158 -1.41 0.65 12.75
N TRP A 159 -2.27 -0.11 12.09
CA TRP A 159 -2.14 -0.39 10.67
C TRP A 159 -3.48 -0.37 9.93
N VAL A 160 -3.46 -0.10 8.63
CA VAL A 160 -4.64 0.01 7.78
C VAL A 160 -4.54 -0.96 6.60
N ASP A 161 -5.60 -1.76 6.40
CA ASP A 161 -5.82 -2.43 5.12
C ASP A 161 -6.64 -1.52 4.22
N VAL A 162 -6.03 -0.99 3.16
CA VAL A 162 -6.73 -0.08 2.23
C VAL A 162 -7.86 -0.80 1.48
N VAL A 163 -7.83 -2.13 1.44
CA VAL A 163 -8.94 -2.91 0.86
C VAL A 163 -10.16 -2.90 1.76
N ASP A 164 -10.00 -3.01 3.07
CA ASP A 164 -11.11 -2.90 4.02
C ASP A 164 -11.73 -1.48 3.95
N ILE A 165 -10.89 -0.46 3.77
CA ILE A 165 -11.36 0.92 3.54
C ILE A 165 -12.14 1.02 2.22
N THR A 166 -11.62 0.40 1.16
CA THR A 166 -12.30 0.36 -0.15
C THR A 166 -13.65 -0.34 -0.04
N GLN A 167 -13.75 -1.44 0.72
CA GLN A 167 -15.00 -2.18 0.94
C GLN A 167 -16.06 -1.36 1.67
N GLN A 168 -15.65 -0.48 2.58
CA GLN A 168 -16.57 0.40 3.31
C GLN A 168 -17.08 1.56 2.46
N VAL A 169 -16.24 2.09 1.57
CA VAL A 169 -16.54 3.30 0.79
C VAL A 169 -17.16 2.99 -0.57
N CYS A 170 -16.81 1.86 -1.19
CA CYS A 170 -17.22 1.52 -2.55
C CYS A 170 -18.27 0.40 -2.60
N ILE A 171 -19.15 0.48 -3.59
CA ILE A 171 -20.10 -0.58 -3.91
C ILE A 171 -19.52 -1.45 -5.04
N SER A 172 -19.53 -2.77 -4.84
CA SER A 172 -19.24 -3.72 -5.91
C SER A 172 -20.50 -4.06 -6.70
N LYS A 173 -20.40 -4.08 -8.03
CA LYS A 173 -21.47 -4.54 -8.93
C LYS A 173 -21.32 -5.98 -9.42
N GLN A 174 -20.34 -6.73 -8.93
CA GLN A 174 -20.16 -8.14 -9.32
C GLN A 174 -20.61 -9.08 -8.20
N GLU A 175 -21.54 -9.99 -8.53
CA GLU A 175 -22.09 -11.03 -7.63
C GLU A 175 -21.05 -12.06 -7.15
N ASP A 176 -19.89 -12.16 -7.82
CA ASP A 176 -18.86 -13.19 -7.58
C ASP A 176 -17.64 -12.71 -6.74
N LEU A 177 -17.76 -11.63 -5.97
CA LEU A 177 -16.67 -11.15 -5.10
C LEU A 177 -16.48 -11.92 -3.79
N ALA A 178 -17.28 -12.97 -3.54
CA ALA A 178 -17.18 -13.80 -2.34
C ALA A 178 -15.80 -14.49 -2.13
N LYS A 179 -14.79 -14.26 -2.99
CA LYS A 179 -13.46 -14.87 -2.89
C LYS A 179 -12.25 -13.91 -2.99
N THR A 180 -12.32 -12.78 -3.71
CA THR A 180 -11.16 -11.85 -3.83
C THR A 180 -11.59 -10.45 -4.25
N TRP A 181 -11.14 -9.39 -3.56
CA TRP A 181 -11.39 -8.00 -3.97
C TRP A 181 -10.64 -7.62 -5.26
N PRO A 182 -11.08 -6.62 -6.04
CA PRO A 182 -10.37 -6.21 -7.26
C PRO A 182 -8.92 -5.76 -6.99
N PRO A 183 -7.97 -5.97 -7.92
CA PRO A 183 -6.61 -5.47 -7.77
C PRO A 183 -6.55 -3.94 -7.65
N LEU A 184 -5.51 -3.41 -7.00
CA LEU A 184 -5.27 -1.97 -6.81
C LEU A 184 -5.51 -1.15 -8.10
N GLY A 185 -4.95 -1.58 -9.24
CA GLY A 185 -5.13 -0.88 -10.51
C GLY A 185 -6.59 -0.81 -10.99
N ASP A 186 -7.40 -1.86 -10.76
CA ASP A 186 -8.83 -1.83 -11.13
C ASP A 186 -9.59 -0.83 -10.22
N VAL A 187 -9.23 -0.75 -8.93
CA VAL A 187 -9.82 0.21 -7.99
C VAL A 187 -9.45 1.64 -8.36
N MET A 188 -8.17 1.91 -8.64
CA MET A 188 -7.70 3.23 -9.10
C MET A 188 -8.55 3.76 -10.26
N LEU A 189 -8.80 2.93 -11.27
CA LEU A 189 -9.61 3.31 -12.42
C LEU A 189 -11.06 3.58 -12.04
N SER A 190 -11.63 2.74 -11.19
CA SER A 190 -13.01 2.88 -10.73
C SER A 190 -13.25 4.15 -9.93
N ILE A 191 -12.24 4.63 -9.19
CA ILE A 191 -12.35 5.85 -8.38
C ILE A 191 -11.83 7.10 -9.11
N GLY A 192 -11.53 7.00 -10.40
CA GLY A 192 -11.30 8.14 -11.30
C GLY A 192 -9.85 8.38 -11.73
N PHE A 193 -8.89 7.52 -11.36
CA PHE A 193 -7.51 7.66 -11.82
C PHE A 193 -7.35 7.39 -13.32
N SER A 194 -6.40 8.08 -13.91
CA SER A 194 -5.99 7.94 -15.30
C SER A 194 -5.41 6.56 -15.58
N LYS A 195 -5.69 6.03 -16.78
CA LYS A 195 -5.10 4.75 -17.24
C LYS A 195 -3.57 4.82 -17.34
N LYS A 196 -3.00 6.03 -17.45
CA LYS A 196 -1.55 6.25 -17.51
C LYS A 196 -0.87 6.02 -16.15
N CYS A 197 -1.60 6.16 -15.05
CA CYS A 197 -1.11 6.01 -13.68
C CYS A 197 -1.18 4.57 -13.14
N LEU A 198 -1.58 3.58 -13.94
CA LEU A 198 -1.78 2.24 -13.39
C LEU A 198 -0.45 1.53 -13.15
N PRO A 199 -0.37 0.72 -12.08
CA PRO A 199 0.72 -0.23 -11.90
C PRO A 199 0.95 -1.06 -13.18
N LEU A 200 2.20 -1.07 -13.67
CA LEU A 200 2.57 -1.89 -14.82
C LEU A 200 2.57 -3.37 -14.42
N ARG A 201 1.66 -4.16 -14.99
CA ARG A 201 1.41 -5.57 -14.63
C ARG A 201 2.61 -6.52 -14.52
N HIS A 202 3.72 -6.22 -15.17
CA HIS A 202 4.88 -7.13 -15.25
C HIS A 202 6.20 -6.48 -14.84
N CYS A 203 6.14 -5.23 -14.38
CA CYS A 203 7.32 -4.40 -14.15
C CYS A 203 6.92 -3.15 -13.33
N HIS A 204 6.38 -3.33 -12.13
CA HIS A 204 6.13 -2.23 -11.20
C HIS A 204 7.22 -2.21 -10.13
N SER A 205 7.54 -1.00 -9.66
CA SER A 205 8.40 -0.77 -8.51
C SER A 205 7.54 -0.76 -7.26
N ALA A 206 8.01 -1.41 -6.20
CA ALA A 206 7.30 -1.45 -4.92
C ALA A 206 7.00 -0.03 -4.39
N GLY A 207 7.93 0.92 -4.57
CA GLY A 207 7.71 2.31 -4.16
C GLY A 207 6.55 2.96 -4.93
N SER A 208 6.36 2.62 -6.20
CA SER A 208 5.23 3.14 -7.00
C SER A 208 3.91 2.63 -6.46
N ASP A 209 3.84 1.36 -6.07
CA ASP A 209 2.61 0.75 -5.55
C ASP A 209 2.30 1.20 -4.12
N ALA A 210 3.32 1.51 -3.32
CA ALA A 210 3.16 2.21 -2.06
C ALA A 210 2.54 3.61 -2.26
N ILE A 211 2.99 4.40 -3.25
CA ILE A 211 2.37 5.70 -3.58
C ILE A 211 0.92 5.50 -4.04
N HIS A 212 0.68 4.57 -4.96
CA HIS A 212 -0.67 4.30 -5.48
C HIS A 212 -1.62 3.93 -4.35
N THR A 213 -1.15 3.14 -3.37
CA THR A 213 -1.90 2.76 -2.19
C THR A 213 -2.28 3.98 -1.34
N ILE A 214 -1.34 4.89 -1.06
CA ILE A 214 -1.64 6.15 -0.35
C ILE A 214 -2.63 7.00 -1.14
N ALA A 215 -2.41 7.16 -2.45
CA ALA A 215 -3.27 7.99 -3.30
C ALA A 215 -4.71 7.47 -3.32
N VAL A 216 -4.89 6.14 -3.39
CA VAL A 216 -6.21 5.49 -3.27
C VAL A 216 -6.81 5.74 -1.88
N LEU A 217 -6.05 5.52 -0.81
CA LEU A 217 -6.54 5.76 0.55
C LEU A 217 -7.02 7.21 0.72
N VAL A 218 -6.18 8.18 0.35
CA VAL A 218 -6.52 9.60 0.43
C VAL A 218 -7.79 9.89 -0.36
N ARG A 219 -7.91 9.40 -1.60
CA ARG A 219 -9.10 9.59 -2.42
C ARG A 219 -10.37 9.00 -1.78
N LEU A 220 -10.27 7.84 -1.15
CA LEU A 220 -11.39 7.20 -0.44
C LEU A 220 -11.78 8.01 0.80
N LEU A 221 -10.80 8.48 1.58
CA LEU A 221 -11.05 9.25 2.78
C LEU A 221 -11.61 10.65 2.48
N THR A 222 -11.23 11.28 1.37
CA THR A 222 -11.80 12.57 0.96
C THR A 222 -13.12 12.44 0.20
N HIS A 223 -13.58 11.22 -0.11
CA HIS A 223 -14.87 11.03 -0.79
C HIS A 223 -16.02 11.52 0.09
N ASP A 224 -16.88 12.36 -0.50
CA ASP A 224 -18.14 12.75 0.13
C ASP A 224 -19.07 11.54 0.23
N THR A 225 -19.32 11.09 1.46
CA THR A 225 -20.20 9.95 1.76
C THR A 225 -21.67 10.25 1.50
N ASN A 226 -22.04 11.53 1.34
CA ASN A 226 -23.38 11.94 0.92
C ASN A 226 -23.51 12.03 -0.61
N GLY A 227 -22.39 11.92 -1.34
CA GLY A 227 -22.33 11.92 -2.79
C GLY A 227 -22.72 10.58 -3.42
N PRO A 228 -22.67 10.47 -4.76
CA PRO A 228 -22.93 9.20 -5.44
C PRO A 228 -21.86 8.17 -5.03
N SER A 229 -22.32 6.96 -4.73
CA SER A 229 -21.44 5.86 -4.34
C SER A 229 -20.39 5.54 -5.40
N LEU A 230 -19.16 5.27 -4.97
CA LEU A 230 -18.09 4.82 -5.85
C LEU A 230 -18.31 3.37 -6.26
N GLU A 231 -18.46 3.12 -7.56
CA GLU A 231 -18.61 1.77 -8.09
C GLU A 231 -17.27 1.16 -8.48
N VAL A 232 -16.94 0.02 -7.87
CA VAL A 232 -15.75 -0.75 -8.24
C VAL A 232 -16.11 -1.90 -9.15
N ARG A 233 -15.35 -2.04 -10.26
CA ARG A 233 -15.53 -3.13 -11.23
C ARG A 233 -14.20 -3.80 -11.53
N ARG A 234 -14.14 -5.13 -11.40
CA ARG A 234 -13.01 -5.90 -11.93
C ARG A 234 -13.08 -5.93 -13.45
N ARG A 235 -11.99 -5.56 -14.13
CA ARG A 235 -11.95 -5.51 -15.61
C ARG A 235 -12.01 -6.87 -16.30
N ARG A 236 -11.86 -7.99 -15.57
CA ARG A 236 -11.93 -9.35 -16.11
C ARG A 236 -12.72 -10.29 -15.18
N PRO A 237 -13.67 -11.08 -15.69
CA PRO A 237 -14.25 -12.19 -14.94
C PRO A 237 -13.17 -13.23 -14.62
N LEU A 238 -13.18 -13.79 -13.40
CA LEU A 238 -12.26 -14.84 -12.94
C LEU A 238 -12.21 -16.07 -13.88
N LYS A 239 -13.27 -16.31 -14.68
CA LYS A 239 -13.47 -17.54 -15.46
C LYS A 239 -12.72 -17.63 -16.81
N GLN A 240 -12.14 -16.56 -17.35
CA GLN A 240 -11.49 -16.64 -18.68
C GLN A 240 -10.05 -17.20 -18.68
N TRP A 241 -9.43 -17.42 -17.52
CA TRP A 241 -8.09 -18.03 -17.44
C TRP A 241 -8.09 -19.56 -17.41
N GLN A 242 -9.18 -20.19 -16.94
CA GLN A 242 -9.29 -21.66 -16.90
C GLN A 242 -9.58 -22.30 -18.26
N GLN A 243 -9.88 -21.50 -19.30
CA GLN A 243 -10.14 -21.99 -20.66
C GLN A 243 -8.98 -21.77 -21.64
N ARG A 244 -7.86 -21.17 -21.21
CA ARG A 244 -6.67 -20.97 -22.06
C ARG A 244 -5.51 -21.92 -21.73
N GLN A 245 -5.76 -22.96 -20.93
CA GLN A 245 -4.82 -24.07 -20.70
C GLN A 245 -5.46 -25.45 -20.91
N LYS A 246 -6.39 -25.54 -21.87
CA LYS A 246 -6.70 -26.81 -22.52
C LYS A 246 -6.12 -26.80 -23.92
#